data_AF-A0A7C7QIF3-F1
#
_entry.id   AF-A0A7C7QIF3-F1
#
_cell.length_a   1.000
_cell.length_b   1.000
_cell.length_c   1.000
_cell.angle_alpha   90.00
_cell.angle_beta   90.00
_cell.angle_gamma   90.00
#
_symmetry.space_group_name_H-M   'P 1'
#
loop_
_entity.id
_entity.type
_entity.pdbx_description
1 polymer ?
#
loop_
_entity_poly.entity_id
_entity_poly.type
_entity_poly.pdbx_seq_one_letter_code
_entity_poly.pdbx_strand_id
1 'polypeptide(L)'
;MNRSGSRKVSPLGEGLSRRIFAWRRAPIIFFFLLSLTYFSTFLTSDKVIFGADHDFRGYFQKMPLDDLSYYIHPPNWSPDLGGTAVSDKRVGDAFFPLVILRYLMPFYKALGWWYILITTGAGFFMYLFIRALEIRKPVAFLIGTCYMFAPTFFSFTYAGHYAKMAVISLAPLLFFCLENGMKTGAWKYFIALAGVVALEIYTSHLQLAYFSFWGAGFYFVFKLWQTLRERRGPRKVLKKSVFFIAAFTLGIGIGAMNLFPPYFHTTRVSKRAELMSAEYAASWSMHPKENIGTGIHFISLHLHEYYKNAFGFKKGDFKNAEFISERTISIPLSPKLSDEDVEDTIRAVRKVISYFKR
;
A
#
# COMPACT_ATOMS: atom_id res chain seq x y z
N MET A 1 9.72 47.53 -48.77
CA MET A 1 10.18 48.18 -47.52
C MET A 1 9.39 47.63 -46.35
N ASN A 2 10.02 46.75 -45.58
CA ASN A 2 9.51 46.16 -44.34
C ASN A 2 9.34 47.22 -43.25
N ARG A 3 8.22 47.21 -42.53
CA ARG A 3 8.14 47.78 -41.17
C ARG A 3 7.52 46.74 -40.24
N SER A 4 8.39 45.90 -39.67
CA SER A 4 8.08 45.05 -38.52
C SER A 4 7.99 45.91 -37.27
N GLY A 5 6.78 46.11 -36.75
CA GLY A 5 6.56 46.73 -35.44
C GLY A 5 6.89 45.73 -34.33
N SER A 6 8.10 45.79 -33.76
CA SER A 6 8.43 45.08 -32.53
C SER A 6 7.65 45.72 -31.36
N ARG A 7 6.58 45.08 -30.89
CA ARG A 7 5.96 45.42 -29.60
C ARG A 7 6.98 45.13 -28.50
N LYS A 8 7.61 46.17 -27.95
CA LYS A 8 8.34 46.10 -26.67
C LYS A 8 7.33 45.71 -25.59
N VAL A 9 7.45 44.48 -25.07
CA VAL A 9 6.73 44.02 -23.88
C VAL A 9 7.19 44.89 -22.70
N SER A 10 6.25 45.47 -21.96
CA SER A 10 6.58 46.39 -20.86
C SER A 10 7.23 45.63 -19.69
N PRO A 11 8.23 46.22 -18.99
CA PRO A 11 8.90 45.58 -17.84
C PRO A 11 7.95 45.23 -16.68
N LEU A 12 6.78 45.89 -16.62
CA LEU A 12 5.73 45.64 -15.63
C LEU A 12 5.02 44.28 -15.85
N GLY A 13 4.96 43.78 -17.09
CA GLY A 13 4.33 42.50 -17.43
C GLY A 13 5.15 41.28 -16.99
N GLU A 14 6.49 41.38 -17.03
CA GLU A 14 7.39 40.31 -16.58
C GLU A 14 7.40 40.15 -15.05
N GLY A 15 7.32 41.26 -14.30
CA GLY A 15 7.23 41.23 -12.84
C GLY A 15 5.94 40.59 -12.33
N LEU A 16 4.81 40.85 -13.01
CA LEU A 16 3.50 40.29 -12.66
C LEU A 16 3.42 38.79 -13.01
N SER A 17 3.95 38.38 -14.17
CA SER A 17 3.97 36.96 -14.56
C SER A 17 4.87 36.13 -13.62
N ARG A 18 6.03 36.66 -13.21
CA ARG A 18 6.91 36.05 -12.19
C ARG A 18 6.24 35.97 -10.83
N ARG A 19 5.52 37.00 -10.38
CA ARG A 19 4.75 36.97 -9.12
C ARG A 19 3.62 35.95 -9.15
N ILE A 20 2.86 35.86 -10.24
CA ILE A 20 1.79 34.86 -10.42
C ILE A 20 2.37 33.43 -10.47
N PHE A 21 3.52 33.26 -11.11
CA PHE A 21 4.22 31.97 -11.21
C PHE A 21 4.78 31.53 -9.85
N ALA A 22 5.38 32.45 -9.09
CA ALA A 22 5.87 32.19 -7.73
C ALA A 22 4.71 31.82 -6.77
N TRP A 23 3.59 32.54 -6.84
CA TRP A 23 2.40 32.23 -6.02
C TRP A 23 1.73 30.90 -6.37
N ARG A 24 1.89 30.40 -7.61
CA ARG A 24 1.41 29.06 -8.00
C ARG A 24 2.25 27.93 -7.41
N ARG A 25 3.55 28.13 -7.22
CA ARG A 25 4.48 27.13 -6.65
C ARG A 25 4.71 27.27 -5.14
N ALA A 26 4.28 28.38 -4.53
CA ALA A 26 4.43 28.62 -3.10
C ALA A 26 3.93 27.47 -2.21
N PRO A 27 2.78 26.81 -2.47
CA PRO A 27 2.32 25.71 -1.61
C PRO A 27 3.21 24.47 -1.64
N ILE A 28 3.67 24.03 -2.82
CA ILE A 28 4.52 22.84 -2.91
C ILE A 28 5.90 23.07 -2.28
N ILE A 29 6.46 24.27 -2.45
CA ILE A 29 7.71 24.65 -1.82
C ILE A 29 7.55 24.66 -0.29
N PHE A 30 6.45 25.21 0.22
CA PHE A 30 6.16 25.20 1.65
C PHE A 30 6.06 23.78 2.21
N PHE A 31 5.25 22.90 1.60
CA PHE A 31 5.12 21.52 2.08
C PHE A 31 6.44 20.76 2.01
N PHE A 32 7.26 21.03 0.99
CA PHE A 32 8.60 20.48 0.89
C PHE A 32 9.52 20.96 2.00
N LEU A 33 9.61 22.28 2.22
CA LEU A 33 10.44 22.87 3.28
C LEU A 33 9.99 22.41 4.68
N LEU A 34 8.69 22.27 4.91
CA LEU A 34 8.16 21.81 6.18
C LEU A 34 8.50 20.33 6.44
N SER A 35 8.35 19.48 5.42
CA SER A 35 8.80 18.07 5.47
C SER A 35 10.32 17.99 5.70
N LEU A 36 11.09 18.81 4.98
CA LEU A 36 12.54 18.89 5.09
C LEU A 36 12.97 19.31 6.50
N THR A 37 12.28 20.29 7.09
CA THR A 37 12.56 20.77 8.46
C THR A 37 12.32 19.66 9.47
N TYR A 38 11.20 18.93 9.35
CA TYR A 38 10.88 17.81 10.24
C TYR A 38 11.92 16.68 10.15
N PHE A 39 12.34 16.31 8.94
CA PHE A 39 13.34 15.26 8.70
C PHE A 39 14.79 15.79 8.62
N SER A 40 15.05 17.04 9.00
CA SER A 40 16.35 17.72 8.82
C SER A 40 17.48 17.02 9.58
N THR A 41 17.18 16.54 10.79
CA THR A 41 18.13 15.82 11.64
C THR A 41 18.67 14.57 10.93
N PHE A 42 17.84 13.90 10.13
CA PHE A 42 18.27 12.75 9.35
C PHE A 42 19.24 13.13 8.22
N LEU A 43 18.99 14.25 7.53
CA LEU A 43 19.82 14.68 6.40
C LEU A 43 21.20 15.21 6.83
N THR A 44 21.30 15.71 8.05
CA THR A 44 22.48 16.43 8.56
C THR A 44 23.28 15.64 9.58
N SER A 45 22.86 14.42 9.93
CA SER A 45 23.56 13.57 10.90
C SER A 45 23.83 12.17 10.34
N ASP A 46 24.68 11.42 11.03
CA ASP A 46 24.94 10.00 10.76
C ASP A 46 23.87 9.08 11.34
N LYS A 47 22.72 9.63 11.77
CA LYS A 47 21.61 8.88 12.36
C LYS A 47 20.70 8.31 11.28
N VAL A 48 20.16 7.14 11.58
CA VAL A 48 19.20 6.43 10.73
C VAL A 48 17.79 6.58 11.30
N ILE A 49 16.79 6.72 10.44
CA ILE A 49 15.37 6.63 10.86
C ILE A 49 15.08 5.19 11.27
N PHE A 50 14.79 5.00 12.55
CA PHE A 50 14.36 3.72 13.10
C PHE A 50 12.99 3.32 12.55
N GLY A 51 12.85 2.06 12.16
CA GLY A 51 11.56 1.46 11.81
C GLY A 51 11.57 0.00 12.28
N ALA A 52 10.55 -0.39 13.04
CA ALA A 52 10.47 -1.72 13.65
C ALA A 52 10.54 -2.86 12.62
N ASP A 53 9.98 -2.65 11.43
CA ASP A 53 9.92 -3.65 10.35
C ASP A 53 10.98 -3.42 9.26
N HIS A 54 11.95 -2.53 9.47
CA HIS A 54 13.05 -2.39 8.51
C HIS A 54 13.99 -3.60 8.58
N ASP A 55 14.22 -4.25 7.44
CA ASP A 55 15.30 -5.22 7.32
C ASP A 55 16.64 -4.47 7.25
N PHE A 56 17.50 -4.70 8.24
CA PHE A 56 18.82 -4.09 8.28
C PHE A 56 19.81 -4.73 7.29
N ARG A 57 19.46 -5.87 6.68
CA ARG A 57 20.27 -6.49 5.62
C ARG A 57 20.25 -5.63 4.36
N GLY A 58 21.42 -5.24 3.87
CA GLY A 58 21.54 -4.34 2.70
C GLY A 58 21.15 -2.88 2.98
N TYR A 59 20.80 -2.53 4.23
CA TYR A 59 20.30 -1.21 4.60
C TYR A 59 21.33 -0.08 4.41
N PHE A 60 22.61 -0.43 4.49
CA PHE A 60 23.74 0.48 4.26
C PHE A 60 24.33 0.39 2.85
N GLN A 61 23.74 -0.43 1.97
CA GLN A 61 24.20 -0.63 0.60
C GLN A 61 23.28 0.05 -0.40
N LYS A 62 23.84 0.35 -1.57
CA LYS A 62 23.06 0.74 -2.75
C LYS A 62 22.58 -0.53 -3.44
N MET A 63 21.50 -0.39 -4.19
CA MET A 63 21.03 -1.47 -5.05
C MET A 63 21.98 -1.63 -6.26
N PRO A 64 22.51 -2.83 -6.53
CA PRO A 64 23.30 -3.09 -7.73
C PRO A 64 22.49 -2.82 -9.00
N LEU A 65 23.13 -2.32 -10.06
CA LEU A 65 22.46 -2.15 -11.36
C LEU A 65 22.09 -3.49 -12.01
N ASP A 66 22.82 -4.56 -11.68
CA ASP A 66 22.56 -5.90 -12.19
C ASP A 66 21.20 -6.45 -11.70
N ASP A 67 20.70 -5.97 -10.56
CA ASP A 67 19.37 -6.29 -10.05
C ASP A 67 18.26 -5.76 -10.96
N LEU A 68 18.51 -4.79 -11.84
CA LEU A 68 17.49 -4.29 -12.77
C LEU A 68 16.99 -5.42 -13.70
N SER A 69 17.89 -6.36 -14.06
CA SER A 69 17.56 -7.53 -14.87
C SER A 69 16.61 -8.49 -14.16
N TYR A 70 16.73 -8.61 -12.83
CA TYR A 70 15.85 -9.39 -11.98
C TYR A 70 14.40 -8.89 -12.03
N TYR A 71 14.17 -7.58 -12.19
CA TYR A 71 12.82 -7.03 -12.23
C TYR A 71 12.13 -7.16 -13.59
N ILE A 72 12.90 -7.30 -14.68
CA ILE A 72 12.34 -7.54 -16.02
C ILE A 72 11.83 -8.98 -16.12
N HIS A 73 12.57 -9.93 -15.54
CA HIS A 73 12.20 -11.34 -15.46
C HIS A 73 12.45 -11.90 -14.05
N PRO A 74 11.54 -11.64 -13.10
CA PRO A 74 11.73 -12.15 -11.75
C PRO A 74 11.73 -13.67 -11.77
N PRO A 75 12.79 -14.34 -11.29
CA PRO A 75 12.77 -15.78 -11.12
C PRO A 75 11.67 -16.10 -10.13
N ASN A 76 10.78 -17.03 -10.44
CA ASN A 76 9.67 -17.39 -9.54
C ASN A 76 10.14 -18.12 -8.28
N TRP A 77 11.42 -18.46 -8.17
CA TRP A 77 12.01 -19.19 -7.05
C TRP A 77 13.26 -18.46 -6.54
N SER A 78 13.30 -18.18 -5.24
CA SER A 78 14.43 -17.60 -4.53
C SER A 78 15.17 -18.72 -3.81
N PRO A 79 16.51 -18.80 -3.92
CA PRO A 79 17.29 -19.80 -3.20
C PRO A 79 17.37 -19.53 -1.70
N ASP A 80 16.91 -18.37 -1.23
CA ASP A 80 16.89 -18.01 0.18
C ASP A 80 16.07 -19.01 1.00
N LEU A 81 16.56 -19.32 2.21
CA LEU A 81 15.90 -20.21 3.17
C LEU A 81 15.55 -21.60 2.61
N GLY A 82 16.36 -22.12 1.67
CA GLY A 82 16.14 -23.44 1.08
C GLY A 82 15.10 -23.48 -0.04
N GLY A 83 14.64 -22.31 -0.50
CA GLY A 83 13.69 -22.20 -1.61
C GLY A 83 12.39 -21.53 -1.19
N THR A 84 12.13 -20.33 -1.71
CA THR A 84 10.85 -19.63 -1.49
C THR A 84 10.30 -19.09 -2.81
N ALA A 85 8.98 -19.12 -2.97
CA ALA A 85 8.35 -18.55 -4.16
C ALA A 85 8.51 -17.02 -4.15
N VAL A 86 9.11 -16.47 -5.20
CA VAL A 86 9.27 -15.01 -5.37
C VAL A 86 7.94 -14.35 -5.75
N SER A 87 6.98 -15.11 -6.26
CA SER A 87 5.61 -14.61 -6.48
C SER A 87 4.94 -14.10 -5.20
N ASP A 88 5.42 -14.51 -4.02
CA ASP A 88 5.03 -13.97 -2.72
C ASP A 88 5.86 -12.73 -2.30
N LYS A 89 7.10 -12.62 -2.78
CA LYS A 89 7.95 -11.44 -2.59
C LYS A 89 7.41 -10.30 -3.45
N ARG A 90 6.81 -9.30 -2.80
CA ARG A 90 6.18 -8.14 -3.44
C ARG A 90 7.22 -7.36 -4.25
N VAL A 91 7.14 -7.48 -5.57
CA VAL A 91 8.07 -6.86 -6.52
C VAL A 91 7.72 -5.37 -6.76
N GLY A 92 6.57 -4.91 -6.27
CA GLY A 92 5.99 -3.61 -6.60
C GLY A 92 6.88 -2.41 -6.31
N ASP A 93 7.62 -2.44 -5.21
CA ASP A 93 8.53 -1.37 -4.80
C ASP A 93 9.57 -1.06 -5.89
N ALA A 94 9.91 -2.05 -6.72
CA ALA A 94 10.88 -1.87 -7.80
C ALA A 94 10.36 -1.06 -8.98
N PHE A 95 9.04 -0.90 -9.10
CA PHE A 95 8.41 -0.10 -10.15
C PHE A 95 7.85 1.22 -9.62
N PHE A 96 7.93 1.43 -8.29
CA PHE A 96 7.57 2.70 -7.70
C PHE A 96 8.63 3.77 -8.01
N PRO A 97 8.26 4.99 -8.45
CA PRO A 97 9.23 5.99 -8.93
C PRO A 97 10.36 6.32 -7.95
N LEU A 98 10.11 6.24 -6.65
CA LEU A 98 11.12 6.56 -5.62
C LEU A 98 12.18 5.47 -5.45
N VAL A 99 12.04 4.31 -6.09
CA VAL A 99 13.06 3.26 -6.11
C VAL A 99 14.38 3.77 -6.70
N ILE A 100 14.33 4.75 -7.62
CA ILE A 100 15.54 5.28 -8.26
C ILE A 100 16.56 5.80 -7.24
N LEU A 101 16.08 6.27 -6.08
CA LEU A 101 16.92 6.71 -4.97
C LEU A 101 17.79 5.56 -4.45
N ARG A 102 17.31 4.32 -4.45
CA ARG A 102 18.06 3.13 -3.98
C ARG A 102 19.27 2.79 -4.86
N TYR A 103 19.24 3.16 -6.14
CA TYR A 103 20.40 3.00 -7.04
C TYR A 103 21.40 4.15 -6.87
N LEU A 104 20.92 5.35 -6.53
CA LEU A 104 21.76 6.54 -6.38
C LEU A 104 22.47 6.62 -5.03
N MET A 105 21.83 6.16 -3.96
CA MET A 105 22.33 6.28 -2.59
C MET A 105 21.98 5.05 -1.73
N PRO A 106 22.69 4.84 -0.60
CA PRO A 106 22.39 3.74 0.30
C PRO A 106 20.93 3.75 0.76
N PHE A 107 20.36 2.58 1.03
CA PHE A 107 18.93 2.46 1.35
C PHE A 107 18.49 3.37 2.50
N TYR A 108 19.26 3.50 3.58
CA TYR A 108 18.93 4.42 4.68
C TYR A 108 18.76 5.88 4.21
N LYS A 109 19.64 6.38 3.33
CA LYS A 109 19.54 7.72 2.71
C LYS A 109 18.34 7.83 1.79
N ALA A 110 18.15 6.81 0.94
CA ALA A 110 17.01 6.75 0.04
C ALA A 110 15.69 6.82 0.82
N LEU A 111 15.61 6.09 1.93
CA LEU A 111 14.42 6.02 2.78
C LEU A 111 14.07 7.37 3.43
N GLY A 112 15.05 8.12 3.93
CA GLY A 112 14.77 9.45 4.48
C GLY A 112 14.24 10.42 3.42
N TRP A 113 14.82 10.40 2.21
CA TRP A 113 14.26 11.13 1.06
C TRP A 113 12.87 10.64 0.69
N TRP A 114 12.62 9.34 0.78
CA TRP A 114 11.32 8.75 0.54
C TRP A 114 10.27 9.31 1.51
N TYR A 115 10.56 9.36 2.82
CA TYR A 115 9.67 9.98 3.81
C TYR A 115 9.42 11.46 3.53
N ILE A 116 10.45 12.23 3.17
CA ILE A 116 10.30 13.65 2.83
C ILE A 116 9.36 13.83 1.63
N LEU A 117 9.56 13.06 0.56
CA LEU A 117 8.80 13.18 -0.68
C LEU A 117 7.35 12.71 -0.53
N ILE A 118 7.11 11.61 0.19
CA ILE A 118 5.76 11.11 0.51
C ILE A 118 5.02 12.11 1.41
N THR A 119 5.67 12.66 2.43
CA THR A 119 5.03 13.63 3.34
C THR A 119 4.70 14.93 2.59
N THR A 120 5.61 15.39 1.74
CA THR A 120 5.36 16.53 0.84
C THR A 120 4.19 16.25 -0.09
N GLY A 121 4.14 15.06 -0.68
CA GLY A 121 3.07 14.59 -1.54
C GLY A 121 1.72 14.61 -0.82
N ALA A 122 1.65 14.07 0.40
CA ALA A 122 0.41 14.03 1.19
C ALA A 122 -0.18 15.43 1.39
N GLY A 123 0.63 16.41 1.80
CA GLY A 123 0.18 17.78 2.01
C GLY A 123 -0.22 18.48 0.71
N PHE A 124 0.61 18.35 -0.33
CA PHE A 124 0.37 19.01 -1.61
C PHE A 124 -0.82 18.43 -2.36
N PHE A 125 -0.95 17.11 -2.43
CA PHE A 125 -2.06 16.46 -3.11
C PHE A 125 -3.38 16.68 -2.39
N MET A 126 -3.38 16.71 -1.05
CA MET A 126 -4.56 17.11 -0.29
C MET A 126 -4.94 18.57 -0.57
N TYR A 127 -3.97 19.48 -0.57
CA TYR A 127 -4.21 20.86 -0.98
C TYR A 127 -4.85 20.94 -2.39
N LEU A 128 -4.33 20.20 -3.36
CA LEU A 128 -4.90 20.16 -4.72
C LEU A 128 -6.33 19.64 -4.72
N PHE A 129 -6.62 18.56 -4.01
CA PHE A 129 -7.96 17.99 -3.90
C PHE A 129 -8.95 18.98 -3.30
N ILE A 130 -8.62 19.61 -2.17
CA ILE A 130 -9.49 20.61 -1.54
C ILE A 130 -9.69 21.83 -2.45
N ARG A 131 -8.67 22.21 -3.22
CA ARG A 131 -8.81 23.25 -4.25
C ARG A 131 -9.72 22.83 -5.41
N ALA A 132 -9.74 21.55 -5.76
CA ALA A 132 -10.68 21.01 -6.75
C ALA A 132 -12.13 21.03 -6.23
N LEU A 133 -12.35 20.98 -4.92
CA LEU A 133 -13.65 21.19 -4.27
C LEU A 133 -14.05 22.68 -4.16
N GLU A 134 -13.29 23.59 -4.77
CA GLU A 134 -13.55 25.04 -4.80
C GLU A 134 -13.45 25.75 -3.42
N ILE A 135 -12.92 25.08 -2.40
CA ILE A 135 -12.69 25.65 -1.06
C ILE A 135 -11.52 26.65 -1.10
N ARG A 136 -11.67 27.82 -0.44
CA ARG A 136 -10.70 28.93 -0.42
C ARG A 136 -9.25 28.49 -0.10
N LYS A 137 -8.27 29.14 -0.75
CA LYS A 137 -6.84 28.76 -0.67
C LYS A 137 -6.28 28.65 0.75
N PRO A 138 -6.54 29.58 1.69
CA PRO A 138 -5.97 29.47 3.04
C PRO A 138 -6.48 28.23 3.80
N VAL A 139 -7.74 27.85 3.58
CA VAL A 139 -8.34 26.67 4.23
C VAL A 139 -7.78 25.39 3.59
N ALA A 140 -7.67 25.36 2.26
CA ALA A 140 -7.03 24.23 1.57
C ALA A 140 -5.58 24.01 2.03
N PHE A 141 -4.85 25.10 2.25
CA PHE A 141 -3.47 25.07 2.73
C PHE A 141 -3.38 24.54 4.17
N LEU A 142 -4.26 25.01 5.06
CA LEU A 142 -4.38 24.49 6.42
C LEU A 142 -4.70 22.99 6.40
N ILE A 143 -5.69 22.56 5.62
CA ILE A 143 -6.07 21.13 5.52
C ILE A 143 -4.91 20.28 4.99
N GLY A 144 -4.19 20.75 3.96
CA GLY A 144 -2.99 20.06 3.47
C GLY A 144 -1.92 19.90 4.56
N THR A 145 -1.72 20.95 5.37
CA THR A 145 -0.77 20.93 6.50
C THR A 145 -1.22 19.95 7.59
N CYS A 146 -2.49 19.96 7.97
CA CYS A 146 -3.03 19.01 8.95
C CYS A 146 -2.96 17.57 8.44
N TYR A 147 -3.20 17.35 7.14
CA TYR A 147 -3.19 16.03 6.55
C TYR A 147 -1.80 15.41 6.51
N MET A 148 -0.78 16.17 6.08
CA MET A 148 0.59 15.66 6.05
C MET A 148 1.06 15.31 7.47
N PHE A 149 0.65 16.05 8.51
CA PHE A 149 0.97 15.82 9.92
C PHE A 149 -0.08 15.01 10.70
N ALA A 150 -0.95 14.28 10.01
CA ALA A 150 -1.93 13.44 10.69
C ALA A 150 -1.20 12.42 11.60
N PRO A 151 -1.57 12.27 12.89
CA PRO A 151 -0.87 11.38 13.82
C PRO A 151 -0.80 9.93 13.33
N THR A 152 -1.88 9.43 12.72
CA THR A 152 -1.92 8.09 12.13
C THR A 152 -0.95 7.94 10.97
N PHE A 153 -0.83 8.95 10.11
CA PHE A 153 0.13 8.95 9.00
C PHE A 153 1.57 8.91 9.50
N PHE A 154 1.91 9.73 10.49
CA PHE A 154 3.27 9.81 11.01
C PHE A 154 3.67 8.62 11.90
N SER A 155 2.72 8.00 12.59
CA SER A 155 2.99 6.79 13.39
C SER A 155 3.57 5.63 12.57
N PHE A 156 3.31 5.59 11.25
CA PHE A 156 3.89 4.58 10.36
C PHE A 156 5.39 4.72 10.15
N THR A 157 5.98 5.88 10.45
CA THR A 157 7.45 6.04 10.45
C THR A 157 8.11 5.14 11.49
N TYR A 158 7.54 5.04 12.70
CA TYR A 158 8.02 4.16 13.76
C TYR A 158 7.88 2.67 13.40
N ALA A 159 6.77 2.30 12.75
CA ALA A 159 6.58 0.94 12.25
C ALA A 159 7.52 0.60 11.07
N GLY A 160 8.07 1.61 10.38
CA GLY A 160 8.81 1.41 9.14
C GLY A 160 7.93 1.15 7.92
N HIS A 161 6.65 1.52 7.97
CA HIS A 161 5.65 1.21 6.92
C HIS A 161 5.55 2.32 5.87
N TYR A 162 6.65 2.66 5.20
CA TYR A 162 6.69 3.68 4.15
C TYR A 162 5.72 3.39 2.99
N ALA A 163 5.49 2.11 2.68
CA ALA A 163 4.51 1.64 1.69
C ALA A 163 3.07 2.11 2.00
N LYS A 164 2.64 2.04 3.27
CA LYS A 164 1.32 2.53 3.69
C LYS A 164 1.22 4.03 3.55
N MET A 165 2.27 4.74 3.96
CA MET A 165 2.33 6.19 3.82
C MET A 165 2.26 6.62 2.35
N ALA A 166 2.85 5.85 1.43
CA ALA A 166 2.77 6.14 0.00
C ALA A 166 1.32 6.09 -0.50
N VAL A 167 0.54 5.06 -0.13
CA VAL A 167 -0.89 4.98 -0.50
C VAL A 167 -1.68 6.14 0.08
N ILE A 168 -1.48 6.44 1.38
CA ILE A 168 -2.18 7.55 2.04
C ILE A 168 -1.82 8.88 1.36
N SER A 169 -0.56 9.08 1.00
CA SER A 169 -0.15 10.27 0.25
C SER A 169 -0.81 10.34 -1.13
N LEU A 170 -0.96 9.23 -1.85
CA LEU A 170 -1.51 9.21 -3.22
C LEU A 170 -3.04 9.31 -3.25
N ALA A 171 -3.74 8.89 -2.20
CA ALA A 171 -5.20 8.88 -2.17
C ALA A 171 -5.82 10.28 -2.46
N PRO A 172 -5.36 11.41 -1.88
CA PRO A 172 -5.86 12.72 -2.28
C PRO A 172 -5.62 13.06 -3.75
N LEU A 173 -4.52 12.58 -4.36
CA LEU A 173 -4.26 12.78 -5.79
C LEU A 173 -5.24 11.97 -6.64
N LEU A 174 -5.59 10.76 -6.21
CA LEU A 174 -6.63 9.93 -6.81
C LEU A 174 -7.97 10.68 -6.84
N PHE A 175 -8.39 11.22 -5.70
CA PHE A 175 -9.62 12.01 -5.60
C PHE A 175 -9.55 13.35 -6.36
N PHE A 176 -8.40 14.00 -6.40
CA PHE A 176 -8.18 15.22 -7.21
C PHE A 176 -8.39 14.95 -8.70
N CYS A 177 -7.79 13.87 -9.23
CA CYS A 177 -7.96 13.48 -10.62
C CYS A 177 -9.41 13.09 -10.92
N LEU A 178 -10.03 12.32 -10.03
CA LEU A 178 -11.43 11.93 -10.17
C LEU A 178 -12.36 13.15 -10.15
N GLU A 179 -12.22 14.05 -9.19
CA GLU A 179 -13.10 15.22 -9.06
C GLU A 179 -13.00 16.14 -10.27
N ASN A 180 -11.79 16.46 -10.74
CA ASN A 180 -11.61 17.29 -11.92
C ASN A 180 -12.05 16.59 -13.21
N GLY A 181 -11.82 15.28 -13.32
CA GLY A 181 -12.31 14.45 -14.43
C GLY A 181 -13.84 14.47 -14.48
N MET A 182 -14.50 14.35 -13.32
CA MET A 182 -15.95 14.42 -13.21
C MET A 182 -16.49 15.83 -13.43
N LYS A 183 -15.82 16.90 -13.01
CA LYS A 183 -16.24 18.28 -13.28
C LYS A 183 -16.13 18.66 -14.76
N THR A 184 -14.97 18.37 -15.35
CA THR A 184 -14.62 18.88 -16.70
C THR A 184 -14.91 17.90 -17.83
N GLY A 185 -14.94 16.59 -17.57
CA GLY A 185 -15.01 15.56 -18.60
C GLY A 185 -13.74 15.45 -19.46
N ALA A 186 -12.63 16.06 -19.05
CA ALA A 186 -11.37 16.05 -19.80
C ALA A 186 -10.60 14.74 -19.58
N TRP A 187 -10.22 14.08 -20.68
CA TRP A 187 -9.55 12.77 -20.70
C TRP A 187 -8.22 12.75 -19.91
N LYS A 188 -7.47 13.86 -19.90
CA LYS A 188 -6.20 13.98 -19.18
C LYS A 188 -6.29 13.64 -17.69
N TYR A 189 -7.40 13.96 -17.04
CA TYR A 189 -7.60 13.66 -15.62
C TYR A 189 -7.85 12.16 -15.38
N PHE A 190 -8.48 11.49 -16.34
CA PHE A 190 -8.69 10.04 -16.30
C PHE A 190 -7.41 9.27 -16.61
N ILE A 191 -6.54 9.77 -17.49
CA ILE A 191 -5.19 9.21 -17.66
C ILE A 191 -4.36 9.40 -16.40
N ALA A 192 -4.39 10.59 -15.81
CA ALA A 192 -3.71 10.82 -14.53
C ALA A 192 -4.27 9.90 -13.44
N LEU A 193 -5.59 9.68 -13.39
CA LEU A 193 -6.24 8.73 -12.48
C LEU A 193 -5.71 7.31 -12.68
N ALA A 194 -5.59 6.83 -13.92
CA ALA A 194 -5.02 5.53 -14.23
C ALA A 194 -3.58 5.39 -13.72
N GLY A 195 -2.76 6.44 -13.91
CA GLY A 195 -1.40 6.50 -13.38
C GLY A 195 -1.36 6.42 -11.85
N VAL A 196 -2.26 7.11 -11.15
CA VAL A 196 -2.33 7.06 -9.68
C VAL A 196 -2.76 5.68 -9.18
N VAL A 197 -3.75 5.05 -9.83
CA VAL A 197 -4.17 3.67 -9.52
C VAL A 197 -2.99 2.71 -9.68
N ALA A 198 -2.23 2.81 -10.76
CA ALA A 198 -1.03 2.00 -10.97
C ALA A 198 0.02 2.26 -9.89
N LEU A 199 0.28 3.53 -9.55
CA LEU A 199 1.24 3.89 -8.49
C LEU A 199 0.82 3.35 -7.12
N GLU A 200 -0.46 3.43 -6.76
CA GLU A 200 -0.97 2.85 -5.50
C GLU A 200 -0.78 1.32 -5.47
N ILE A 201 -1.00 0.63 -6.59
CA ILE A 201 -0.70 -0.80 -6.71
C ILE A 201 0.80 -1.08 -6.52
N TYR A 202 1.68 -0.23 -7.05
CA TYR A 202 3.13 -0.39 -6.94
C TYR A 202 3.73 0.00 -5.58
N THR A 203 2.97 0.60 -4.66
CA THR A 203 3.43 0.84 -3.28
C THR A 203 3.64 -0.44 -2.45
N SER A 204 3.32 -1.62 -2.99
CA SER A 204 3.38 -2.92 -2.30
C SER A 204 2.47 -3.07 -1.08
N HIS A 205 1.49 -2.16 -0.89
CA HIS A 205 0.46 -2.28 0.14
C HIS A 205 -0.97 -2.39 -0.44
N LEU A 206 -1.21 -3.46 -1.20
CA LEU A 206 -2.47 -3.72 -1.91
C LEU A 206 -3.74 -3.60 -1.05
N GLN A 207 -3.67 -3.97 0.23
CA GLN A 207 -4.84 -3.86 1.13
C GLN A 207 -5.29 -2.40 1.33
N LEU A 208 -4.36 -1.46 1.44
CA LEU A 208 -4.72 -0.04 1.59
C LEU A 208 -5.18 0.54 0.26
N ALA A 209 -4.51 0.16 -0.84
CA ALA A 209 -4.91 0.55 -2.19
C ALA A 209 -6.35 0.08 -2.50
N TYR A 210 -6.70 -1.14 -2.10
CA TYR A 210 -8.06 -1.68 -2.20
C TYR A 210 -9.10 -0.77 -1.52
N PHE A 211 -8.85 -0.31 -0.29
CA PHE A 211 -9.76 0.61 0.39
C PHE A 211 -9.82 1.99 -0.27
N SER A 212 -8.68 2.50 -0.76
CA SER A 212 -8.61 3.75 -1.55
C SER A 212 -9.48 3.64 -2.82
N PHE A 213 -9.41 2.51 -3.53
CA PHE A 213 -10.19 2.25 -4.74
C PHE A 213 -11.69 2.15 -4.48
N TRP A 214 -12.10 1.51 -3.37
CA TRP A 214 -13.51 1.54 -2.94
C TRP A 214 -13.98 2.96 -2.64
N GLY A 215 -13.17 3.74 -1.93
CA GLY A 215 -13.45 5.15 -1.68
C GLY A 215 -13.66 5.94 -2.98
N ALA A 216 -12.77 5.75 -3.96
CA ALA A 216 -12.90 6.36 -5.28
C ALA A 216 -14.14 5.87 -6.05
N GLY A 217 -14.48 4.58 -5.96
CA GLY A 217 -15.69 4.01 -6.56
C GLY A 217 -16.97 4.61 -6.00
N PHE A 218 -17.11 4.66 -4.67
CA PHE A 218 -18.26 5.31 -4.02
C PHE A 218 -18.33 6.80 -4.34
N TYR A 219 -17.19 7.49 -4.33
CA TYR A 219 -17.13 8.90 -4.71
C TYR A 219 -17.54 9.12 -6.17
N PHE A 220 -17.08 8.25 -7.09
CA PHE A 220 -17.50 8.28 -8.49
C PHE A 220 -19.00 8.12 -8.64
N VAL A 221 -19.61 7.12 -7.97
CA VAL A 221 -21.07 6.92 -7.97
C VAL A 221 -21.80 8.16 -7.48
N PHE A 222 -21.34 8.77 -6.39
CA PHE A 222 -21.88 10.02 -5.88
C PHE A 222 -21.78 11.18 -6.90
N LYS A 223 -20.63 11.37 -7.54
CA LYS A 223 -20.44 12.40 -8.58
C LYS A 223 -21.25 12.13 -9.85
N LEU A 224 -21.46 10.86 -10.18
CA LEU A 224 -22.30 10.44 -11.30
C LEU A 224 -23.76 10.76 -11.01
N TRP A 225 -24.24 10.48 -9.80
CA TRP A 225 -25.57 10.87 -9.33
C TRP A 225 -25.77 12.39 -9.34
N GLN A 226 -24.79 13.18 -8.89
CA GLN A 226 -24.84 14.65 -9.01
C GLN A 226 -24.97 15.09 -10.49
N THR A 227 -24.16 14.48 -11.38
CA THR A 227 -24.21 14.78 -12.83
C THR A 227 -25.59 14.48 -13.43
N LEU A 228 -26.23 13.38 -13.01
CA LEU A 228 -27.58 12.99 -13.42
C LEU A 228 -28.64 13.98 -12.91
N ARG A 229 -28.54 14.40 -11.64
CA ARG A 229 -29.47 15.38 -11.03
C ARG A 229 -29.43 16.74 -11.70
N GLU A 230 -28.25 17.19 -12.12
CA GLU A 230 -28.09 18.45 -12.85
C GLU A 230 -28.65 18.42 -14.29
N ARG A 231 -29.38 17.35 -14.67
CA ARG A 231 -29.95 17.12 -16.01
C ARG A 231 -28.92 17.28 -17.14
N ARG A 232 -27.64 17.03 -16.85
CA ARG A 232 -26.60 16.97 -17.88
C ARG A 232 -26.86 15.72 -18.72
N GLY A 233 -27.26 15.89 -19.98
CA GLY A 233 -27.80 14.82 -20.83
C GLY A 233 -27.00 13.50 -20.84
N PRO A 234 -27.66 12.37 -21.16
CA PRO A 234 -27.18 11.00 -20.91
C PRO A 234 -25.81 10.69 -21.55
N ARG A 235 -25.48 11.33 -22.68
CA ARG A 235 -24.15 11.19 -23.32
C ARG A 235 -22.99 11.62 -22.42
N LYS A 236 -23.15 12.66 -21.59
CA LYS A 236 -22.09 13.13 -20.69
C LYS A 236 -21.85 12.15 -19.54
N VAL A 237 -22.92 11.56 -19.02
CA VAL A 237 -22.87 10.52 -17.98
C VAL A 237 -22.14 9.30 -18.53
N LEU A 238 -22.59 8.79 -19.68
CA LEU A 238 -21.97 7.64 -20.33
C LEU A 238 -20.48 7.87 -20.61
N LYS A 239 -20.11 9.02 -21.17
CA LYS A 239 -18.71 9.37 -21.44
C LYS A 239 -17.84 9.32 -20.17
N LYS A 240 -18.31 9.92 -19.06
CA LYS A 240 -17.57 9.93 -17.80
C LYS A 240 -17.44 8.52 -17.21
N SER A 241 -18.50 7.70 -17.30
CA SER A 241 -18.46 6.30 -16.86
C SER A 241 -17.47 5.48 -17.67
N VAL A 242 -17.49 5.61 -18.99
CA VAL A 242 -16.52 4.92 -19.86
C VAL A 242 -15.09 5.36 -19.53
N PHE A 243 -14.85 6.65 -19.35
CA PHE A 243 -13.52 7.14 -18.99
C PHE A 243 -13.06 6.68 -17.61
N PHE A 244 -13.96 6.63 -16.62
CA PHE A 244 -13.65 6.11 -15.30
C PHE A 244 -13.28 4.63 -15.34
N ILE A 245 -14.11 3.81 -16.00
CA ILE A 245 -13.87 2.37 -16.16
C ILE A 245 -12.56 2.15 -16.92
N ALA A 246 -12.36 2.84 -18.04
CA ALA A 246 -11.13 2.73 -18.82
C ALA A 246 -9.88 3.13 -18.01
N ALA A 247 -9.98 4.17 -17.17
CA ALA A 247 -8.88 4.59 -16.31
C ALA A 247 -8.53 3.53 -15.25
N PHE A 248 -9.53 2.95 -14.58
CA PHE A 248 -9.30 1.88 -13.60
C PHE A 248 -8.78 0.61 -14.25
N THR A 249 -9.35 0.20 -15.39
CA THR A 249 -8.86 -0.96 -16.15
C THR A 249 -7.42 -0.75 -16.60
N LEU A 250 -7.08 0.44 -17.11
CA LEU A 250 -5.72 0.78 -17.51
C LEU A 250 -4.77 0.79 -16.30
N GLY A 251 -5.15 1.41 -15.18
CA GLY A 251 -4.34 1.46 -13.97
C GLY A 251 -4.06 0.08 -13.38
N ILE A 252 -5.10 -0.77 -13.29
CA ILE A 252 -4.98 -2.17 -12.88
C ILE A 252 -4.12 -2.96 -13.87
N GLY A 253 -4.31 -2.74 -15.17
CA GLY A 253 -3.51 -3.37 -16.23
C GLY A 253 -2.03 -3.01 -16.13
N ILE A 254 -1.70 -1.75 -15.89
CA ILE A 254 -0.32 -1.29 -15.66
C ILE A 254 0.23 -1.91 -14.37
N GLY A 255 -0.56 -1.99 -13.30
CA GLY A 255 -0.17 -2.58 -12.01
C GLY A 255 -0.26 -4.11 -11.95
N ALA A 256 -0.63 -4.77 -13.05
CA ALA A 256 -0.98 -6.20 -13.08
C ALA A 256 0.13 -7.10 -12.53
N MET A 257 1.39 -6.76 -12.82
CA MET A 257 2.57 -7.51 -12.38
C MET A 257 2.71 -7.56 -10.85
N ASN A 258 2.25 -6.53 -10.13
CA ASN A 258 2.27 -6.52 -8.67
C ASN A 258 0.97 -7.01 -8.02
N LEU A 259 -0.10 -7.18 -8.81
CA LEU A 259 -1.42 -7.58 -8.31
C LEU A 259 -1.70 -9.08 -8.50
N PHE A 260 -1.53 -9.59 -9.72
CA PHE A 260 -2.00 -10.94 -10.06
C PHE A 260 -1.11 -12.07 -9.53
N PRO A 261 0.23 -12.02 -9.60
CA PRO A 261 1.05 -13.10 -9.08
C PRO A 261 0.84 -13.35 -7.58
N PRO A 262 0.83 -12.33 -6.70
CA PRO A 262 0.50 -12.52 -5.28
C PRO A 262 -0.94 -13.00 -5.06
N TYR A 263 -1.90 -12.54 -5.87
CA TYR A 263 -3.29 -13.01 -5.81
C TYR A 263 -3.38 -14.51 -6.12
N PHE A 264 -2.77 -14.98 -7.21
CA PHE A 264 -2.75 -16.40 -7.58
C PHE A 264 -1.99 -17.24 -6.56
N HIS A 265 -0.86 -16.74 -6.04
CA HIS A 265 -0.13 -17.41 -4.98
C HIS A 265 -0.99 -17.58 -3.73
N THR A 266 -1.62 -16.50 -3.26
CA THR A 266 -2.44 -16.50 -2.03
C THR A 266 -3.72 -17.32 -2.16
N THR A 267 -4.28 -17.46 -3.37
CA THR A 267 -5.55 -18.15 -3.61
C THR A 267 -5.42 -19.58 -4.11
N ARG A 268 -4.23 -20.01 -4.56
CA ARG A 268 -4.03 -21.36 -5.13
C ARG A 268 -2.90 -22.17 -4.52
N VAL A 269 -1.93 -21.53 -3.87
CA VAL A 269 -0.66 -22.19 -3.50
C VAL A 269 -0.30 -21.97 -2.03
N SER A 270 -0.67 -20.81 -1.47
CA SER A 270 -0.39 -20.48 -0.07
C SER A 270 -1.19 -21.38 0.88
N LYS A 271 -0.64 -21.66 2.07
CA LYS A 271 -1.39 -22.24 3.19
C LYS A 271 -2.65 -21.43 3.57
N ARG A 272 -2.72 -20.15 3.16
CA ARG A 272 -3.89 -19.27 3.32
C ARG A 272 -4.98 -19.47 2.26
N ALA A 273 -4.66 -20.16 1.16
CA ALA A 273 -5.59 -20.57 0.11
C ALA A 273 -6.45 -21.77 0.53
N GLU A 274 -5.93 -22.61 1.43
CA GLU A 274 -6.68 -23.69 2.04
C GLU A 274 -7.81 -23.06 2.88
N LEU A 275 -8.98 -22.93 2.26
CA LEU A 275 -10.25 -22.61 2.89
C LEU A 275 -10.57 -23.73 3.89
N MET A 276 -9.98 -23.64 5.08
CA MET A 276 -10.40 -24.41 6.24
C MET A 276 -11.83 -23.94 6.57
N SER A 277 -12.77 -24.87 6.73
CA SER A 277 -14.11 -24.48 7.18
C SER A 277 -14.00 -23.77 8.53
N ALA A 278 -14.86 -22.78 8.78
CA ALA A 278 -14.90 -22.10 10.08
C ALA A 278 -15.06 -23.09 11.24
N GLU A 279 -15.81 -24.17 11.00
CA GLU A 279 -15.99 -25.29 11.92
C GLU A 279 -14.68 -26.07 12.16
N TYR A 280 -13.91 -26.37 11.11
CA TYR A 280 -12.61 -27.04 11.28
C TYR A 280 -11.60 -26.13 11.99
N ALA A 281 -11.54 -24.84 11.63
CA ALA A 281 -10.68 -23.86 12.29
C ALA A 281 -11.04 -23.70 13.78
N ALA A 282 -12.33 -23.78 14.12
CA ALA A 282 -12.81 -23.70 15.50
C ALA A 282 -12.77 -25.03 16.25
N SER A 283 -12.63 -26.18 15.57
CA SER A 283 -12.69 -27.51 16.22
C SER A 283 -11.57 -27.76 17.24
N TRP A 284 -10.49 -26.97 17.17
CA TRP A 284 -9.34 -27.01 18.07
C TRP A 284 -9.29 -25.83 19.05
N SER A 285 -10.33 -24.99 19.05
CA SER A 285 -10.44 -23.88 20.01
C SER A 285 -10.78 -24.41 21.40
N MET A 286 -10.16 -23.84 22.43
CA MET A 286 -10.62 -24.07 23.80
C MET A 286 -12.03 -23.51 23.99
N HIS A 287 -12.74 -24.04 24.99
CA HIS A 287 -14.05 -23.50 25.35
C HIS A 287 -13.94 -21.98 25.58
N PRO A 288 -14.82 -21.13 25.01
CA PRO A 288 -14.68 -19.67 25.06
C PRO A 288 -14.49 -19.09 26.46
N LYS A 289 -14.99 -19.78 27.51
CA LYS A 289 -14.78 -19.43 28.93
C LYS A 289 -13.33 -19.48 29.41
N GLU A 290 -12.45 -20.24 28.77
CA GLU A 290 -11.03 -20.26 29.11
C GLU A 290 -10.30 -19.02 28.55
N ASN A 291 -10.88 -18.35 27.53
CA ASN A 291 -10.29 -17.18 26.86
C ASN A 291 -8.84 -17.39 26.35
N ILE A 292 -8.45 -18.63 26.07
CA ILE A 292 -7.14 -18.98 25.52
C ILE A 292 -7.26 -19.27 24.03
N GLY A 293 -6.53 -18.49 23.22
CA GLY A 293 -6.44 -18.71 21.78
C GLY A 293 -5.57 -19.93 21.46
N THR A 294 -6.19 -21.03 21.02
CA THR A 294 -5.49 -22.21 20.49
C THR A 294 -5.65 -22.28 18.97
N GLY A 295 -4.70 -22.92 18.31
CA GLY A 295 -4.71 -23.07 16.86
C GLY A 295 -4.19 -24.42 16.39
N ILE A 296 -4.56 -24.79 15.17
CA ILE A 296 -3.98 -25.94 14.49
C ILE A 296 -2.51 -25.65 14.23
N HIS A 297 -1.62 -26.57 14.63
CA HIS A 297 -0.19 -26.37 14.41
C HIS A 297 0.18 -26.62 12.95
N PHE A 298 0.13 -27.87 12.50
CA PHE A 298 0.33 -28.24 11.09
C PHE A 298 -0.54 -29.43 10.69
N ILE A 299 -1.21 -29.29 9.55
CA ILE A 299 -1.83 -30.41 8.82
C ILE A 299 -0.71 -31.26 8.22
N SER A 300 -0.87 -32.59 8.24
CA SER A 300 0.07 -33.53 7.65
C SER A 300 0.40 -33.16 6.21
N LEU A 301 1.69 -33.08 5.88
CA LEU A 301 2.19 -32.50 4.63
C LEU A 301 1.57 -33.13 3.38
N HIS A 302 1.42 -34.45 3.34
CA HIS A 302 0.85 -35.18 2.21
C HIS A 302 -0.63 -34.87 1.96
N LEU A 303 -1.32 -34.30 2.95
CA LEU A 303 -2.72 -33.89 2.83
C LEU A 303 -2.88 -32.46 2.31
N HIS A 304 -1.81 -31.69 2.16
CA HIS A 304 -1.87 -30.37 1.52
C HIS A 304 -2.20 -30.54 0.04
N GLU A 305 -2.97 -29.61 -0.52
CA GLU A 305 -3.52 -29.68 -1.88
C GLU A 305 -2.46 -29.97 -2.95
N TYR A 306 -1.28 -29.35 -2.86
CA TYR A 306 -0.18 -29.61 -3.79
C TYR A 306 0.24 -31.09 -3.80
N TYR A 307 0.41 -31.72 -2.64
CA TYR A 307 0.90 -33.10 -2.55
C TYR A 307 -0.17 -34.12 -2.95
N LYS A 308 -1.43 -33.85 -2.63
CA LYS A 308 -2.58 -34.62 -3.12
C LYS A 308 -2.63 -34.62 -4.65
N ASN A 309 -2.49 -33.45 -5.27
CA ASN A 309 -2.64 -33.29 -6.71
C ASN A 309 -1.41 -33.75 -7.50
N ALA A 310 -0.19 -33.48 -7.01
CA ALA A 310 1.05 -33.81 -7.70
C ALA A 310 1.45 -35.28 -7.56
N PHE A 311 1.17 -35.90 -6.40
CA PHE A 311 1.62 -37.25 -6.08
C PHE A 311 0.47 -38.24 -5.84
N GLY A 312 -0.79 -37.80 -5.87
CA GLY A 312 -1.95 -38.66 -5.65
C GLY A 312 -2.12 -39.11 -4.20
N PHE A 313 -1.45 -38.46 -3.25
CA PHE A 313 -1.52 -38.84 -1.84
C PHE A 313 -2.92 -38.61 -1.26
N LYS A 314 -3.31 -39.49 -0.35
CA LYS A 314 -4.62 -39.49 0.31
C LYS A 314 -4.48 -39.81 1.79
N LYS A 315 -5.58 -39.56 2.51
CA LYS A 315 -5.68 -39.94 3.93
C LYS A 315 -5.47 -41.45 4.08
N GLY A 316 -4.63 -41.84 5.03
CA GLY A 316 -4.22 -43.21 5.28
C GLY A 316 -2.87 -43.60 4.69
N ASP A 317 -2.30 -42.83 3.75
CA ASP A 317 -1.00 -43.15 3.14
C ASP A 317 0.15 -43.00 4.15
N PHE A 318 0.07 -42.02 5.05
CA PHE A 318 1.07 -41.77 6.08
C PHE A 318 0.45 -41.64 7.47
N LYS A 319 -0.04 -42.76 8.00
CA LYS A 319 -0.79 -42.84 9.27
C LYS A 319 -0.10 -42.20 10.47
N ASN A 320 1.23 -42.33 10.58
CA ASN A 320 1.99 -41.73 11.69
C ASN A 320 2.02 -40.21 11.60
N ALA A 321 2.15 -39.65 10.39
CA ALA A 321 2.10 -38.20 10.19
C ALA A 321 0.71 -37.67 10.52
N GLU A 322 -0.34 -38.36 10.07
CA GLU A 322 -1.74 -38.03 10.38
C GLU A 322 -2.00 -38.05 11.87
N PHE A 323 -1.58 -39.12 12.55
CA PHE A 323 -1.73 -39.27 13.99
C PHE A 323 -1.10 -38.11 14.77
N ILE A 324 0.11 -37.68 14.40
CA ILE A 324 0.79 -36.56 15.06
C ILE A 324 0.06 -35.24 14.76
N SER A 325 -0.24 -34.99 13.49
CA SER A 325 -0.90 -33.77 13.03
C SER A 325 -2.27 -33.56 13.65
N GLU A 326 -3.11 -34.60 13.69
CA GLU A 326 -4.45 -34.60 14.30
C GLU A 326 -4.40 -34.52 15.84
N ARG A 327 -3.23 -34.42 16.48
CA ARG A 327 -3.12 -34.39 17.94
C ARG A 327 -2.18 -33.28 18.42
N THR A 328 -1.72 -32.42 17.51
CA THR A 328 -0.80 -31.32 17.83
C THR A 328 -1.52 -29.98 17.69
N ILE A 329 -1.59 -29.25 18.79
CA ILE A 329 -2.16 -27.90 18.85
C ILE A 329 -1.09 -26.89 19.21
N SER A 330 -1.28 -25.65 18.76
CA SER A 330 -0.51 -24.50 19.23
C SER A 330 -1.26 -23.82 20.37
N ILE A 331 -0.54 -23.55 21.45
CA ILE A 331 -0.98 -22.70 22.56
C ILE A 331 -0.29 -21.34 22.47
N PRO A 332 -0.79 -20.28 23.14
CA PRO A 332 -0.14 -18.97 23.13
C PRO A 332 1.33 -19.06 23.55
N LEU A 333 2.22 -18.59 22.69
CA LEU A 333 3.65 -18.49 22.94
C LEU A 333 4.16 -17.21 22.28
N SER A 334 4.41 -16.18 23.07
CA SER A 334 4.87 -14.89 22.59
C SER A 334 5.66 -14.16 23.68
N PRO A 335 6.75 -13.44 23.34
CA PRO A 335 7.48 -12.62 24.30
C PRO A 335 6.68 -11.42 24.84
N LYS A 336 5.45 -11.19 24.32
CA LYS A 336 4.55 -10.14 24.80
C LYS A 336 3.59 -10.61 25.90
N LEU A 337 3.56 -11.91 26.22
CA LEU A 337 2.72 -12.44 27.29
C LEU A 337 3.25 -11.98 28.63
N SER A 338 2.36 -11.54 29.52
CA SER A 338 2.67 -11.35 30.93
C SER A 338 2.78 -12.69 31.65
N ASP A 339 3.38 -12.70 32.83
CA ASP A 339 3.40 -13.90 33.69
C ASP A 339 1.98 -14.39 34.01
N GLU A 340 1.01 -13.47 34.11
CA GLU A 340 -0.40 -13.79 34.31
C GLU A 340 -1.01 -14.50 33.09
N ASP A 341 -0.74 -14.03 31.87
CA ASP A 341 -1.20 -14.69 30.63
C ASP A 341 -0.63 -16.12 30.50
N VAL A 342 0.61 -16.32 30.95
CA VAL A 342 1.27 -17.63 30.98
C VAL A 342 0.58 -18.55 31.98
N GLU A 343 0.32 -18.08 33.19
CA GLU A 343 -0.41 -18.85 34.21
C GLU A 343 -1.85 -19.18 33.80
N ASP A 344 -2.55 -18.25 33.14
CA ASP A 344 -3.87 -18.50 32.57
C ASP A 344 -3.85 -19.64 31.55
N THR A 345 -2.85 -19.62 30.65
CA THR A 345 -2.65 -20.69 29.67
C THR A 345 -2.38 -22.03 30.37
N ILE A 346 -1.51 -22.06 31.39
CA ILE A 346 -1.20 -23.27 32.16
C ILE A 346 -2.45 -23.82 32.87
N ARG A 347 -3.22 -22.94 33.52
CA ARG A 347 -4.45 -23.31 34.23
C ARG A 347 -5.48 -23.90 33.28
N ALA A 348 -5.73 -23.26 32.14
CA ALA A 348 -6.67 -23.73 31.14
C ALA A 348 -6.27 -25.11 30.58
N VAL A 349 -5.00 -25.29 30.20
CA VAL A 349 -4.50 -26.58 29.70
C VAL A 349 -4.67 -27.68 30.76
N ARG A 350 -4.25 -27.43 32.00
CA ARG A 350 -4.38 -28.40 33.09
C ARG A 350 -5.84 -28.78 33.35
N LYS A 351 -6.73 -27.78 33.36
CA LYS A 351 -8.17 -27.98 33.55
C LYS A 351 -8.76 -28.87 32.45
N VAL A 352 -8.48 -28.56 31.19
CA VAL A 352 -8.96 -29.35 30.05
C VAL A 352 -8.43 -30.79 30.11
N ILE A 353 -7.12 -30.96 30.33
CA ILE A 353 -6.53 -32.31 30.46
C ILE A 353 -7.18 -33.06 31.62
N SER A 354 -7.38 -32.42 32.78
CA SER A 354 -8.01 -33.07 33.95
C SER A 354 -9.44 -33.50 33.68
N TYR A 355 -10.21 -32.73 32.90
CA TYR A 355 -11.59 -33.05 32.55
C TYR A 355 -11.69 -34.26 31.60
N PHE A 356 -10.78 -34.36 30.63
CA PHE A 356 -10.78 -35.45 29.64
C PHE A 356 -9.95 -36.68 30.05
N LYS A 357 -9.18 -36.59 31.14
CA LYS A 357 -8.48 -37.71 31.76
C LYS A 357 -9.50 -38.65 32.42
N ARG A 358 -10.13 -39.50 31.61
CA ARG A 358 -10.86 -40.69 32.08
C ARG A 358 -9.88 -41.81 32.37
#